data_AF-A0A355BGB0-F1
#
_entry.id   AF-A0A355BGB0-F1
#
_cell.length_a   1.000
_cell.length_b   1.000
_cell.length_c   1.000
_cell.angle_alpha   90.00
_cell.angle_beta   90.00
_cell.angle_gamma   90.00
#
_symmetry.space_group_name_H-M   'P 1'
#
loop_
_entity.id
_entity.type
_entity.pdbx_description
1 polymer ?
#
loop_
_entity_poly.entity_id
_entity_poly.type
_entity_poly.pdbx_seq_one_letter_code
_entity_poly.pdbx_strand_id
1 'polypeptide(L)'
;SLLMRGLYDEAKETASRLQAIFGVGNFYLELQEHGLPEQRQVNEALVRLHEELSIPLIITNDAHYVQAADYEAHDVLLCIQTGKTVHDT
;
A
#
# COMPACT_ATOMS: atom_id res chain seq x y z
N SER A 1 3.10 8.67 1.78
CA SER A 1 4.25 7.80 1.46
C SER A 1 5.46 8.66 1.09
N LEU A 2 6.68 8.27 1.48
CA LEU A 2 7.93 8.96 1.07
C LEU A 2 8.07 8.94 -0.47
N LEU A 3 7.70 7.82 -1.09
CA LEU A 3 7.70 7.64 -2.54
C LEU A 3 6.73 8.59 -3.25
N MET A 4 5.52 8.78 -2.70
CA MET A 4 4.55 9.77 -3.21
C MET A 4 5.07 11.21 -3.16
N ARG A 5 5.97 11.50 -2.22
CA ARG A 5 6.57 12.83 -2.04
C ARG A 5 7.86 13.00 -2.85
N GLY A 6 8.25 11.99 -3.64
CA GLY A 6 9.50 11.99 -4.41
C GLY A 6 10.77 11.81 -3.57
N LEU A 7 10.64 11.47 -2.27
CA LEU A 7 11.76 11.30 -1.34
C LEU A 7 12.31 9.87 -1.44
N TYR A 8 12.88 9.52 -2.59
CA TYR A 8 13.32 8.16 -2.90
C TYR A 8 14.45 7.67 -1.99
N ASP A 9 15.46 8.52 -1.74
CA ASP A 9 16.63 8.11 -0.93
C ASP A 9 16.23 7.84 0.52
N GLU A 10 15.34 8.66 1.09
CA GLU A 10 14.77 8.43 2.43
C GLU A 10 13.94 7.14 2.47
N ALA A 11 13.19 6.84 1.40
CA ALA A 11 12.43 5.60 1.29
C ALA A 11 13.36 4.37 1.22
N LYS A 12 14.48 4.48 0.49
CA LYS A 12 15.50 3.44 0.38
C LYS A 12 16.20 3.17 1.71
N GLU A 13 16.58 4.23 2.43
CA GLU A 13 17.16 4.14 3.77
C GLU A 13 16.16 3.46 4.73
N THR A 14 14.91 3.89 4.68
CA THR A 14 13.83 3.31 5.49
C THR A 14 13.64 1.83 5.18
N ALA A 15 13.58 1.43 3.90
CA ALA A 15 13.43 0.03 3.49
C ALA A 15 14.61 -0.84 3.94
N SER A 16 15.84 -0.33 3.79
CA SER A 16 17.06 -1.02 4.25
C SER A 16 17.05 -1.20 5.77
N ARG A 17 16.66 -0.16 6.51
CA ARG A 17 16.53 -0.23 7.98
C ARG A 17 15.49 -1.24 8.41
N LEU A 18 14.33 -1.29 7.75
CA LEU A 18 13.27 -2.26 8.05
C LEU A 18 13.72 -3.69 7.76
N GLN A 19 14.38 -3.94 6.62
CA GLN A 19 14.95 -5.26 6.33
C GLN A 19 15.97 -5.68 7.38
N ALA A 20 16.81 -4.76 7.88
CA ALA A 20 17.76 -5.05 8.95
C ALA A 20 17.06 -5.41 10.28
N ILE A 21 15.93 -4.76 10.59
CA ILE A 21 15.16 -5.02 11.81
C ILE A 21 14.45 -6.38 11.75
N PHE A 22 13.77 -6.68 10.64
CA PHE A 22 12.97 -7.90 10.51
C PHE A 22 13.81 -9.11 10.06
N GLY A 23 14.99 -8.87 9.49
CA GLY A 23 15.87 -9.88 8.93
C GLY A 23 15.59 -10.14 7.44
N VAL A 24 16.64 -10.55 6.74
CA VAL A 24 16.57 -10.93 5.32
C VAL A 24 15.61 -12.09 5.15
N GLY A 25 14.66 -11.97 4.21
CA GLY A 25 13.61 -12.96 3.95
C GLY A 25 12.33 -12.79 4.77
N ASN A 26 12.31 -11.87 5.74
CA ASN A 26 11.14 -11.60 6.60
C ASN A 26 10.51 -10.22 6.38
N PHE A 27 11.02 -9.45 5.41
CA PHE A 27 10.50 -8.15 5.01
C PHE A 27 10.25 -8.15 3.50
N TYR A 28 9.10 -7.61 3.11
CA TYR A 28 8.62 -7.60 1.73
C TYR A 28 8.16 -6.19 1.37
N LEU A 29 8.34 -5.82 0.10
CA LEU A 29 7.74 -4.62 -0.47
C LEU A 29 6.37 -4.99 -1.05
N GLU A 30 5.32 -4.41 -0.49
CA GLU A 30 3.94 -4.70 -0.86
C GLU A 30 3.48 -3.86 -2.05
N LEU A 31 2.95 -4.55 -3.07
CA LEU A 31 2.31 -3.93 -4.24
C LEU A 31 0.80 -4.14 -4.17
N GLN A 32 0.07 -3.07 -4.48
CA GLN A 32 -1.39 -3.03 -4.55
C GLN A 32 -1.80 -2.31 -5.84
N GLU A 33 -2.88 -2.76 -6.48
CA GLU A 33 -3.37 -2.18 -7.74
C GLU A 33 -4.89 -2.10 -7.75
N HIS A 34 -5.40 -0.91 -7.46
CA HIS A 34 -6.84 -0.59 -7.47
C HIS A 34 -7.19 0.46 -8.53
N GLY A 35 -6.32 0.68 -9.53
CA GLY A 35 -6.53 1.64 -10.60
C GLY A 35 -6.22 3.10 -10.25
N LEU A 36 -5.58 3.35 -9.10
CA LEU A 36 -5.22 4.68 -8.64
C LEU A 36 -3.88 5.13 -9.26
N PRO A 37 -3.81 6.29 -9.94
CA PRO A 37 -2.57 6.80 -10.55
C PRO A 37 -1.40 6.90 -9.55
N GLU A 38 -1.70 7.29 -8.31
CA GLU A 38 -0.75 7.41 -7.22
C GLU A 38 -0.14 6.06 -6.83
N GLN A 39 -0.95 5.00 -6.82
CA GLN A 39 -0.46 3.63 -6.55
C GLN A 39 0.50 3.19 -7.64
N ARG A 40 0.21 3.49 -8.91
CA ARG A 40 1.10 3.15 -10.03
C ARG A 40 2.49 3.78 -9.87
N GLN A 41 2.55 5.07 -9.52
CA GLN A 41 3.81 5.77 -9.25
C GLN A 41 4.59 5.13 -8.09
N VAL A 42 3.91 4.75 -7.01
CA VAL A 42 4.53 4.08 -5.86
C VAL A 42 5.03 2.69 -6.24
N ASN A 43 4.24 1.91 -6.99
CA ASN A 43 4.58 0.56 -7.42
C ASN A 43 5.85 0.56 -8.28
N GLU A 44 5.99 1.50 -9.21
CA GLU A 44 7.21 1.66 -10.02
C GLU A 44 8.45 1.91 -9.14
N ALA A 45 8.32 2.77 -8.12
CA ALA A 45 9.41 3.04 -7.20
C ALA A 45 9.73 1.86 -6.27
N LEU A 46 8.73 1.07 -5.87
CA LEU A 46 8.92 -0.16 -5.09
C LEU A 46 9.63 -1.25 -5.91
N VAL A 47 9.32 -1.39 -7.20
CA VAL A 47 10.05 -2.28 -8.11
C VAL A 47 11.52 -1.85 -8.20
N ARG A 48 11.79 -0.56 -8.33
CA ARG A 48 13.17 -0.05 -8.31
C ARG A 48 13.89 -0.37 -6.99
N LEU A 49 13.23 -0.21 -5.85
CA LEU A 49 13.79 -0.58 -4.55
C LEU A 49 14.07 -2.08 -4.44
N HIS A 50 13.19 -2.93 -5.00
CA HIS A 50 13.42 -4.37 -5.08
C HIS A 50 14.70 -4.69 -5.85
N GLU A 51 14.89 -4.09 -7.02
CA GLU A 51 16.10 -4.28 -7.84
C GLU A 51 17.38 -3.84 -7.10
N GLU A 52 17.32 -2.72 -6.37
CA GLU A 52 18.49 -2.16 -5.68
C GLU A 52 18.82 -2.86 -4.35
N LEU A 53 17.80 -3.35 -3.61
CA LEU A 53 17.98 -3.89 -2.25
C LEU A 53 17.74 -5.40 -2.16
N SER A 54 17.31 -6.04 -3.24
CA SER A 54 16.93 -7.46 -3.26
C SER A 54 15.86 -7.82 -2.21
N ILE A 55 15.04 -6.85 -1.81
CA ILE A 55 13.89 -7.09 -0.91
C ILE A 55 12.76 -7.69 -1.76
N PRO A 56 12.23 -8.89 -1.43
CA PRO A 56 11.20 -9.52 -2.24
C PRO A 56 9.91 -8.68 -2.32
N LEU A 57 9.26 -8.73 -3.48
CA LEU A 57 7.94 -8.14 -3.70
C LEU A 57 6.84 -9.12 -3.25
N ILE A 58 5.72 -8.59 -2.78
CA ILE A 58 4.49 -9.35 -2.55
C ILE A 58 3.29 -8.56 -3.06
N ILE A 59 2.32 -9.24 -3.66
CA ILE A 59 1.08 -8.61 -4.14
C ILE A 59 -0.03 -8.91 -3.14
N THR A 60 -0.76 -7.86 -2.76
CA THR A 60 -1.96 -7.97 -1.92
C THR A 60 -3.07 -7.11 -2.52
N ASN A 61 -4.28 -7.22 -1.96
CA ASN A 61 -5.45 -6.50 -2.45
C ASN A 61 -6.10 -5.59 -1.41
N ASP A 62 -5.54 -5.49 -0.20
CA ASP A 62 -6.14 -4.74 0.93
C ASP A 62 -7.65 -4.98 1.09
N ALA A 63 -8.05 -6.26 1.16
CA ALA A 63 -9.46 -6.64 1.11
C ALA A 63 -10.21 -6.20 2.38
N HIS A 64 -11.25 -5.39 2.20
CA HIS A 64 -12.13 -4.91 3.27
C HIS A 64 -13.50 -5.62 3.31
N TYR A 65 -13.76 -6.48 2.32
CA TYR A 65 -15.00 -7.22 2.17
C TYR A 65 -14.75 -8.52 1.41
N VAL A 66 -15.67 -9.48 1.54
CA VAL A 66 -15.50 -10.85 1.01
C VAL A 66 -15.81 -10.90 -0.48
N GLN A 67 -16.89 -10.25 -0.91
CA GLN A 67 -17.32 -10.20 -2.30
C GLN A 67 -17.43 -8.76 -2.78
N ALA A 68 -17.21 -8.51 -4.08
CA ALA A 68 -17.34 -7.16 -4.64
C ALA A 68 -18.72 -6.53 -4.42
N ALA A 69 -19.79 -7.35 -4.36
CA ALA A 69 -21.15 -6.90 -4.09
C ALA A 69 -21.34 -6.35 -2.66
N ASP A 70 -20.44 -6.66 -1.72
CA ASP A 70 -20.51 -6.22 -0.33
C ASP A 70 -20.02 -4.76 -0.17
N TYR A 71 -19.56 -4.11 -1.25
CA TYR A 71 -19.06 -2.74 -1.24
C TYR A 71 -20.06 -1.75 -0.63
N GLU A 72 -21.35 -1.85 -0.98
CA GLU A 72 -22.38 -0.94 -0.46
C GLU A 72 -22.55 -1.09 1.07
N ALA A 73 -22.52 -2.32 1.58
CA ALA A 73 -22.60 -2.59 3.01
C ALA A 73 -21.38 -2.04 3.76
N HIS A 74 -20.19 -2.17 3.16
CA HIS A 74 -18.96 -1.61 3.70
C HIS A 74 -18.98 -0.06 3.71
N ASP A 75 -19.49 0.57 2.66
CA ASP A 75 -19.59 2.03 2.58
C ASP A 75 -20.53 2.61 3.65
N VAL A 76 -21.67 1.96 3.89
CA VAL A 76 -22.58 2.31 4.99
C VAL A 76 -21.90 2.15 6.36
N LEU A 77 -21.10 1.09 6.54
CA LEU A 77 -20.34 0.89 7.77
C LEU A 77 -19.34 2.04 8.02
N LEU A 78 -18.65 2.51 6.97
CA LEU A 78 -17.76 3.67 7.05
C LEU A 78 -18.51 4.95 7.39
N CYS A 79 -19.69 5.16 6.81
CA CYS A 79 -20.56 6.30 7.11
C CYS A 79 -20.96 6.32 8.60
N ILE A 80 -21.35 5.17 9.16
CA ILE A 80 -21.66 5.03 10.58
C ILE A 80 -20.44 5.38 11.44
N GLN A 81 -19.25 4.86 11.09
CA GLN A 81 -18.01 5.12 11.84
C GLN A 81 -17.62 6.60 11.81
N THR A 82 -17.85 7.29 10.70
CA THR A 82 -17.45 8.69 10.49
C THR A 82 -18.53 9.70 10.86
N GLY A 83 -19.73 9.24 11.24
CA GLY A 83 -20.87 10.09 11.57
C GLY A 83 -21.42 10.86 10.36
N LYS A 84 -21.21 10.35 9.16
CA LYS A 84 -21.63 10.94 7.88
C LYS A 84 -22.78 10.15 7.26
N THR A 85 -23.50 10.75 6.33
CA THR A 85 -24.43 10.01 5.48
C THR A 85 -23.72 9.52 4.22
N VAL A 86 -24.27 8.49 3.57
CA VAL A 86 -23.73 7.95 2.29
C VAL A 86 -23.63 9.04 1.21
N HIS A 87 -24.44 10.09 1.31
CA HIS A 87 -24.42 11.22 0.37
C HIS A 87 -23.35 12.29 0.69
N ASP A 88 -22.62 12.16 1.80
CA ASP A 88 -21.57 13.10 2.25
C ASP A 88 -20.13 12.59 1.96
N THR A 89 -20.02 11.47 1.25
CA THR A 89 -18.75 10.76 0.92
C THR A 89 -18.64 10.58 -0.58
#